data_AF-A0A2G5V8N8-F1
#
_entry.id   AF-A0A2G5V8N8-F1
#
_cell.length_a   1.000
_cell.length_b   1.000
_cell.length_c   1.000
_cell.angle_alpha   90.00
_cell.angle_beta   90.00
_cell.angle_gamma   90.00
#
_symmetry.space_group_name_H-M   'P 1'
#
loop_
_entity.id
_entity.type
_entity.pdbx_description
1 polymer ?
#
loop_
_entity_poly.entity_id
_entity_poly.type
_entity_poly.pdbx_seq_one_letter_code
_entity_poly.pdbx_strand_id
1 'polypeptide(L)'
;MKLFSLFILVSTLLLCSAEPDQDAIQECNNFFKGFMNAIRDGDLFKLLALFSPQSGETNLDAEALLRDLNGTRISFRSAKFVGSNIEVFAIFRQPKSEKAFRSADFVLEKNTAISVWTIKSMSDLEGAAPGAKYRLPPLVMG
;
A
#
# COMPACT_ATOMS: atom_id res chain seq x y z
N MET A 1 56.34 23.61 32.17
CA MET A 1 56.14 23.93 30.74
C MET A 1 54.84 23.28 30.27
N LYS A 2 53.96 24.11 29.71
CA LYS A 2 52.87 23.86 28.75
C LYS A 2 51.79 22.81 29.03
N LEU A 3 50.57 23.35 29.19
CA LEU A 3 49.25 22.73 29.03
C LEU A 3 49.05 22.14 27.62
N PHE A 4 48.29 21.04 27.56
CA PHE A 4 47.32 20.67 26.50
C PHE A 4 46.37 19.65 27.18
N SER A 5 45.19 20.02 27.70
CA SER A 5 43.96 20.38 26.98
C SER A 5 43.75 19.56 25.70
N LEU A 6 42.95 18.50 25.79
CA LEU A 6 42.03 18.15 24.70
C LEU A 6 40.73 17.59 25.29
N PHE A 7 39.83 18.54 25.53
CA PHE A 7 38.40 18.35 25.73
C PHE A 7 37.76 18.30 24.33
N ILE A 8 37.33 17.13 23.85
CA ILE A 8 36.37 16.96 22.75
C ILE A 8 35.67 15.61 23.07
N LEU A 9 34.48 15.50 23.65
CA LEU A 9 33.18 16.05 23.27
C LEU A 9 32.83 15.82 21.79
N VAL A 10 32.59 14.56 21.42
CA VAL A 10 31.66 14.20 20.35
C VAL A 10 30.75 13.13 20.94
N SER A 11 29.69 13.54 21.63
CA SER A 11 28.36 13.58 21.05
C SER A 11 27.92 12.20 20.60
N THR A 12 27.26 11.52 21.53
CA THR A 12 26.15 10.60 21.27
C THR A 12 25.50 10.84 19.92
N LEU A 13 25.85 10.03 18.91
CA LEU A 13 25.01 9.84 17.74
C LEU A 13 23.82 8.98 18.18
N LEU A 14 22.91 9.61 18.92
CA LEU A 14 21.49 9.29 18.82
C LEU A 14 21.09 9.64 17.38
N LEU A 15 21.33 8.72 16.44
CA LEU A 15 20.46 8.64 15.27
C LEU A 15 19.11 8.15 15.77
N CYS A 16 18.34 9.05 16.39
CA CYS A 16 16.89 8.98 16.27
C CYS A 16 16.59 9.33 14.80
N SER A 17 16.76 8.34 13.91
CA SER A 17 16.27 8.41 12.53
C SER A 17 14.74 8.32 12.61
N ALA A 18 14.11 9.44 12.89
CA ALA A 18 12.68 9.62 12.79
C ALA A 18 12.32 10.09 11.36
N GLU A 19 12.76 9.36 10.33
CA GLU A 19 12.40 9.62 8.93
C GLU A 19 12.02 8.40 8.06
N PRO A 20 12.05 7.11 8.49
CA PRO A 20 11.72 6.02 7.57
C PRO A 20 10.25 6.06 7.11
N ASP A 21 9.34 6.58 7.93
CA ASP A 21 7.91 6.57 7.61
C ASP A 21 7.53 7.62 6.54
N GLN A 22 8.21 8.79 6.51
CA GLN A 22 7.94 9.80 5.47
C GLN A 22 8.40 9.32 4.09
N ASP A 23 9.55 8.67 4.04
CA ASP A 23 10.09 8.08 2.81
C ASP A 23 9.20 6.92 2.33
N ALA A 24 8.74 6.05 3.24
CA ALA A 24 7.84 4.95 2.90
C ALA A 24 6.53 5.47 2.27
N ILE A 25 5.95 6.53 2.85
CA ILE A 25 4.74 7.17 2.33
C ILE A 25 4.97 7.72 0.90
N GLN A 26 6.12 8.35 0.66
CA GLN A 26 6.44 8.90 -0.65
C GLN A 26 6.57 7.80 -1.72
N GLU A 27 7.31 6.73 -1.42
CA GLU A 27 7.46 5.58 -2.31
C GLU A 27 6.11 4.91 -2.60
N CYS A 28 5.27 4.73 -1.57
CA CYS A 28 3.92 4.19 -1.74
C CYS A 28 3.03 5.08 -2.61
N ASN A 29 3.07 6.40 -2.42
CA ASN A 29 2.32 7.32 -3.28
C ASN A 29 2.69 7.17 -4.75
N ASN A 30 3.99 7.05 -5.04
CA ASN A 30 4.47 6.89 -6.42
C ASN A 30 4.04 5.54 -6.99
N PHE A 31 4.17 4.47 -6.22
CA PHE A 31 3.70 3.13 -6.60
C PHE A 31 2.19 3.12 -6.90
N PHE A 32 1.37 3.61 -5.96
CA PHE A 32 -0.10 3.53 -6.09
C PHE A 32 -0.68 4.45 -7.16
N LYS A 33 0.02 5.52 -7.57
CA LYS A 33 -0.34 6.27 -8.78
C LYS A 33 -0.29 5.36 -10.02
N GLY A 34 0.78 4.58 -10.17
CA GLY A 34 0.92 3.60 -11.26
C GLY A 34 -0.14 2.50 -11.18
N PHE A 35 -0.33 1.93 -9.98
CA PHE A 35 -1.35 0.92 -9.72
C PHE A 35 -2.76 1.39 -10.11
N MET A 36 -3.20 2.54 -9.60
CA MET A 36 -4.55 3.06 -9.91
C MET A 36 -4.72 3.46 -11.37
N ASN A 37 -3.65 3.86 -12.05
CA ASN A 37 -3.68 4.08 -13.50
C ASN A 37 -3.91 2.77 -14.25
N ALA A 38 -3.22 1.67 -13.88
CA ALA A 38 -3.45 0.36 -14.48
C ALA A 38 -4.89 -0.14 -14.25
N ILE A 39 -5.44 0.06 -13.04
CA ILE A 39 -6.84 -0.24 -12.73
C ILE A 39 -7.80 0.55 -13.63
N ARG A 40 -7.57 1.87 -13.77
CA ARG A 40 -8.42 2.75 -14.58
C ARG A 40 -8.36 2.42 -16.07
N ASP A 41 -7.18 2.07 -16.56
CA ASP A 41 -6.97 1.68 -17.96
C ASP A 41 -7.63 0.34 -18.29
N GLY A 42 -7.99 -0.47 -17.28
CA GLY A 42 -8.56 -1.80 -17.47
C GLY A 42 -7.54 -2.80 -18.06
N ASP A 43 -6.25 -2.51 -17.96
CA ASP A 43 -5.18 -3.26 -18.62
C ASP A 43 -4.61 -4.30 -17.65
N LEU A 44 -5.02 -5.56 -17.89
CA LEU A 44 -4.61 -6.70 -17.09
C LEU A 44 -3.09 -6.90 -17.07
N PHE A 45 -2.41 -6.70 -18.20
CA PHE A 45 -0.97 -6.92 -18.29
C PHE A 45 -0.20 -5.86 -17.52
N LYS A 46 -0.63 -4.59 -17.59
CA LYS A 46 -0.05 -3.52 -16.75
C LYS A 46 -0.25 -3.81 -15.26
N LEU A 47 -1.41 -4.32 -14.87
CA LEU A 47 -1.68 -4.67 -13.47
C LEU A 47 -0.77 -5.83 -13.02
N LEU A 48 -0.70 -6.91 -13.81
CA LEU A 48 0.14 -8.07 -13.51
C LEU A 48 1.63 -7.72 -13.45
N ALA A 49 2.10 -6.79 -14.28
CA ALA A 49 3.48 -6.32 -14.28
C ALA A 49 3.90 -5.61 -12.97
N LEU A 50 2.93 -5.18 -12.15
CA LEU A 50 3.20 -4.59 -10.83
C LEU A 50 3.43 -5.65 -9.75
N PHE A 51 3.20 -6.92 -10.03
CA PHE A 51 3.45 -8.02 -9.09
C PHE A 51 4.85 -8.58 -9.30
N SER A 52 5.52 -8.86 -8.19
CA SER A 52 6.80 -9.56 -8.24
C SER A 52 6.64 -10.96 -8.82
N PRO A 53 7.64 -11.48 -9.55
CA PRO A 53 7.63 -12.87 -9.99
C PRO A 53 7.44 -13.82 -8.80
N GLN A 54 6.35 -14.59 -8.83
CA GLN A 54 6.03 -15.55 -7.77
C GLN A 54 6.47 -16.96 -8.21
N SER A 55 7.16 -17.67 -7.34
CA SER A 55 7.46 -19.09 -7.53
C SER A 55 6.31 -19.94 -6.98
N GLY A 56 5.24 -20.13 -7.76
CA GLY A 56 4.10 -20.99 -7.37
C GLY A 56 2.77 -20.55 -7.99
N GLU A 57 1.67 -21.22 -7.61
CA GLU A 57 0.32 -20.77 -7.93
C GLU A 57 0.01 -19.48 -7.17
N THR A 58 0.02 -18.36 -7.89
CA THR A 58 -0.43 -17.09 -7.34
C THR A 58 -1.93 -17.04 -7.54
N ASN A 59 -2.69 -17.04 -6.45
CA ASN A 59 -4.16 -16.94 -6.51
C ASN A 59 -4.60 -15.48 -6.70
N LEU A 60 -3.95 -14.78 -7.64
CA LEU A 60 -4.23 -13.39 -7.95
C LEU A 60 -5.30 -13.35 -9.05
N ASP A 61 -6.53 -13.07 -8.65
CA ASP A 61 -7.61 -12.75 -9.59
C ASP A 61 -7.51 -11.26 -9.99
N ALA A 62 -6.62 -10.98 -10.93
CA ALA A 62 -6.39 -9.62 -11.42
C ALA A 62 -7.62 -9.05 -12.15
N GLU A 63 -8.49 -9.88 -12.74
CA GLU A 63 -9.76 -9.45 -13.31
C GLU A 63 -10.74 -8.98 -12.23
N ALA A 64 -10.83 -9.72 -11.11
CA ALA A 64 -11.62 -9.30 -9.96
C ALA A 64 -11.09 -7.99 -9.37
N LEU A 65 -9.77 -7.80 -9.28
CA LEU A 65 -9.18 -6.54 -8.84
C LEU A 65 -9.54 -5.37 -9.75
N LEU A 66 -9.42 -5.53 -11.08
CA LEU A 66 -9.82 -4.51 -12.05
C LEU A 66 -11.28 -4.14 -11.85
N ARG A 67 -12.17 -5.13 -11.78
CA ARG A 67 -13.61 -4.92 -11.62
C ARG A 67 -13.96 -4.22 -10.30
N ASP A 68 -13.41 -4.70 -9.18
CA ASP A 68 -13.80 -4.25 -7.84
C ASP A 68 -13.22 -2.88 -7.47
N LEU A 69 -12.06 -2.52 -8.04
CA LEU A 69 -11.38 -1.25 -7.77
C LEU A 69 -11.62 -0.18 -8.83
N ASN A 70 -12.28 -0.51 -9.95
CA ASN A 70 -12.57 0.46 -11.00
C ASN A 70 -13.37 1.66 -10.47
N GLY A 71 -12.94 2.86 -10.85
CA GLY A 71 -13.56 4.12 -10.43
C GLY A 71 -13.34 4.47 -8.96
N THR A 72 -12.56 3.69 -8.19
CA THR A 72 -12.26 4.02 -6.80
C THR A 72 -11.07 4.99 -6.68
N ARG A 73 -10.95 5.60 -5.50
CA ARG A 73 -9.78 6.37 -5.08
C ARG A 73 -9.08 5.63 -3.96
N ILE A 74 -7.76 5.58 -4.01
CA ILE A 74 -6.97 4.96 -2.95
C ILE A 74 -6.46 6.01 -1.95
N SER A 75 -6.32 5.59 -0.70
CA SER A 75 -5.45 6.22 0.29
C SER A 75 -4.85 5.13 1.16
N PHE A 76 -3.84 5.43 1.94
CA PHE A 76 -3.26 4.49 2.91
C PHE A 76 -3.46 5.05 4.32
N ARG A 77 -3.73 4.18 5.29
CA ARG A 77 -3.76 4.59 6.71
C ARG A 77 -2.38 4.48 7.36
N SER A 78 -1.54 3.58 6.86
CA SER A 78 -0.18 3.39 7.33
C SER A 78 0.70 2.92 6.18
N ALA A 79 1.94 3.39 6.17
CA ALA A 79 3.03 2.90 5.34
C ALA A 79 4.29 2.93 6.20
N LYS A 80 5.04 1.84 6.26
CA LYS A 80 6.28 1.76 7.04
C LYS A 80 7.27 0.80 6.39
N PHE A 81 8.55 1.08 6.55
CA PHE A 81 9.58 0.11 6.18
C PHE A 81 9.63 -1.04 7.19
N VAL A 82 9.67 -2.26 6.69
CA VAL A 82 9.93 -3.48 7.45
C VAL A 82 11.03 -4.25 6.74
N GLY A 83 12.26 -4.10 7.25
CA GLY A 83 13.47 -4.55 6.55
C GLY A 83 13.66 -3.79 5.23
N SER A 84 13.77 -4.53 4.12
CA SER A 84 13.87 -3.95 2.77
C SER A 84 12.52 -3.73 2.08
N ASN A 85 11.41 -4.07 2.75
CA ASN A 85 10.07 -4.03 2.19
C ASN A 85 9.29 -2.85 2.78
N ILE A 86 8.21 -2.47 2.12
CA ILE A 86 7.24 -1.52 2.66
C ILE A 86 5.94 -2.27 2.94
N GLU A 87 5.46 -2.20 4.19
CA GLU A 87 4.12 -2.65 4.56
C GLU A 87 3.16 -1.47 4.48
N VAL A 88 2.08 -1.63 3.73
CA VAL A 88 1.02 -0.64 3.58
C VAL A 88 -0.33 -1.24 3.93
N PHE A 89 -1.12 -0.47 4.69
CA PHE A 89 -2.56 -0.70 4.79
C PHE A 89 -3.29 0.33 3.93
N ALA A 90 -3.84 -0.13 2.80
CA ALA A 90 -4.56 0.70 1.85
C ALA A 90 -6.07 0.61 2.03
N ILE A 91 -6.75 1.73 1.77
CA ILE A 91 -8.20 1.85 1.76
C ILE A 91 -8.65 2.45 0.43
N PHE A 92 -9.70 1.87 -0.13
CA PHE A 92 -10.31 2.29 -1.39
C PHE A 92 -11.65 2.95 -1.08
N ARG A 93 -11.94 4.05 -1.75
CA ARG A 93 -13.16 4.85 -1.58
C ARG A 93 -13.86 5.04 -2.90
N GLN A 94 -15.18 5.04 -2.87
CA GLN A 94 -15.97 5.42 -4.03
C GLN A 94 -15.84 6.93 -4.33
N PRO A 95 -16.06 7.36 -5.58
CA PRO A 95 -16.17 8.77 -5.90
C PRO A 95 -17.22 9.43 -5.01
N LYS A 96 -16.90 10.62 -4.46
CA LYS A 96 -17.82 11.41 -3.63
C LYS A 96 -18.19 10.77 -2.27
N SER A 97 -17.46 9.74 -1.83
CA SER A 97 -17.62 9.14 -0.49
C SER A 97 -16.30 9.18 0.27
N GLU A 98 -16.33 9.68 1.51
CA GLU A 98 -15.20 9.62 2.43
C GLU A 98 -15.09 8.27 3.15
N LYS A 99 -16.13 7.43 3.08
CA LYS A 99 -16.14 6.12 3.70
C LYS A 99 -15.31 5.13 2.89
N ALA A 100 -14.39 4.47 3.58
CA ALA A 100 -13.67 3.32 3.04
C ALA A 100 -14.67 2.24 2.63
N PHE A 101 -14.50 1.77 1.40
CA PHE A 101 -15.34 0.82 0.73
C PHE A 101 -14.69 -0.57 0.74
N ARG A 102 -13.41 -0.62 0.35
CA ARG A 102 -12.53 -1.79 0.51
C ARG A 102 -11.25 -1.42 1.23
N SER A 103 -10.56 -2.42 1.75
CA SER A 103 -9.19 -2.32 2.26
C SER A 103 -8.38 -3.53 1.88
N ALA A 104 -7.06 -3.37 1.82
CA ALA A 104 -6.12 -4.47 1.71
C ALA A 104 -4.75 -4.07 2.28
N ASP A 105 -4.05 -5.08 2.79
CA ASP A 105 -2.65 -5.00 3.16
C ASP A 105 -1.78 -5.34 1.96
N PHE A 106 -0.75 -4.52 1.74
CA PHE A 106 0.23 -4.67 0.67
C PHE A 106 1.62 -4.81 1.29
N VAL A 107 2.40 -5.75 0.78
CA VAL A 107 3.83 -5.80 1.00
C VAL A 107 4.49 -5.45 -0.33
N LEU A 108 5.14 -4.30 -0.37
CA LEU A 108 5.94 -3.87 -1.52
C LEU A 108 7.38 -4.29 -1.31
N GLU A 109 7.99 -4.81 -2.36
CA GLU A 109 9.43 -5.07 -2.40
C GLU A 109 10.07 -4.34 -3.57
N LYS A 110 11.35 -4.00 -3.42
CA LYS A 110 12.11 -3.35 -4.48
C LYS A 110 12.69 -4.41 -5.39
N ASN A 111 12.26 -4.45 -6.65
CA ASN A 111 12.91 -5.23 -7.69
C ASN A 111 14.28 -4.61 -7.98
N THR A 112 15.34 -5.30 -7.56
CA THR A 112 16.73 -4.80 -7.65
C THR A 112 17.26 -4.73 -9.08
N ALA A 113 16.70 -5.52 -10.01
CA ALA A 113 17.16 -5.55 -11.40
C ALA A 113 16.75 -4.30 -12.20
N ILE A 114 15.57 -3.78 -11.92
CA ILE A 114 14.98 -2.62 -12.64
C ILE A 114 14.72 -1.42 -11.72
N SER A 115 15.07 -1.51 -10.44
CA SER A 115 14.94 -0.45 -9.43
C SER A 115 13.51 0.10 -9.27
N VAL A 116 12.49 -0.75 -9.44
CA VAL A 116 11.07 -0.38 -9.24
C VAL A 116 10.46 -1.15 -8.07
N TRP A 117 9.43 -0.58 -7.45
CA TRP A 117 8.64 -1.26 -6.43
C TRP A 117 7.57 -2.14 -7.07
N THR A 118 7.44 -3.36 -6.56
CA THR A 118 6.44 -4.35 -6.98
C THR A 118 5.73 -4.94 -5.78
N ILE A 119 4.55 -5.49 -6.00
CA ILE A 119 3.75 -6.19 -4.99
C ILE A 119 4.38 -7.56 -4.76
N LYS A 120 5.01 -7.74 -3.60
CA LYS A 120 5.47 -9.04 -3.11
C LYS A 120 4.27 -9.90 -2.71
N SER A 121 3.35 -9.31 -1.95
CA SER A 121 2.12 -9.96 -1.53
C SER A 121 1.03 -8.92 -1.26
N MET A 122 -0.22 -9.37 -1.35
CA MET A 122 -1.42 -8.58 -1.11
C MET A 122 -2.43 -9.47 -0.38
N SER A 123 -3.12 -8.92 0.62
CA SER A 123 -4.28 -9.60 1.23
C SER A 123 -5.48 -9.58 0.28
N ASP A 124 -6.46 -10.44 0.53
CA ASP A 124 -7.76 -10.29 -0.13
C ASP A 124 -8.37 -8.90 0.14
N LEU A 125 -9.22 -8.44 -0.78
CA LEU A 125 -9.96 -7.19 -0.60
C LEU A 125 -11.05 -7.38 0.46
N GLU A 126 -10.85 -6.78 1.62
CA GLU A 126 -11.83 -6.77 2.70
C GLU A 126 -12.81 -5.60 2.55
N GLY A 127 -14.05 -5.76 3.03
CA GLY A 127 -15.08 -4.72 3.04
C GLY A 127 -16.38 -5.12 2.35
N ALA A 128 -17.33 -4.20 2.25
CA ALA A 128 -18.62 -4.46 1.59
C ALA A 128 -18.48 -4.32 0.07
N ALA A 129 -19.36 -4.95 -0.72
CA ALA A 129 -19.49 -4.71 -2.17
C ALA A 129 -20.25 -3.39 -2.46
N PRO A 130 -20.05 -2.73 -3.62
CA PRO A 130 -20.68 -1.44 -3.91
C PRO A 130 -22.19 -1.62 -3.86
N GLY A 131 -22.89 -0.91 -2.98
CA GLY A 131 -24.36 -0.97 -2.92
C GLY A 131 -24.96 -2.03 -1.99
N ALA A 132 -24.20 -2.64 -1.07
CA ALA A 132 -24.76 -3.50 -0.01
C ALA A 132 -25.48 -2.72 1.12
N LYS A 133 -26.30 -1.73 0.78
CA LYS A 133 -27.25 -1.12 1.71
C LYS A 133 -28.67 -1.44 1.23
N TYR A 134 -29.50 -1.84 2.18
CA TYR A 134 -30.93 -2.16 2.08
C TYR A 134 -31.31 -3.60 1.68
N ARG A 135 -30.79 -4.61 2.40
CA ARG A 135 -31.70 -5.70 2.82
C ARG A 135 -32.41 -5.20 4.07
N LEU A 136 -33.60 -4.65 3.90
CA LEU A 136 -34.51 -4.41 5.02
C LEU A 136 -34.67 -5.72 5.79
N PRO A 137 -34.61 -5.74 7.14
CA PRO A 137 -35.03 -6.92 7.87
C PRO A 137 -36.48 -7.24 7.48
N PRO A 138 -36.87 -8.52 7.36
CA PRO A 138 -38.25 -8.87 7.07
C PRO A 138 -39.14 -8.27 8.16
N LEU A 139 -40.11 -7.46 7.76
CA LEU A 139 -41.16 -6.96 8.64
C LEU A 139 -41.96 -8.18 9.11
N VAL A 140 -41.72 -8.61 10.35
CA VAL A 140 -42.62 -9.51 11.06
C VAL A 140 -43.79 -8.64 11.51
N MET A 141 -44.92 -8.70 10.79
CA MET A 141 -46.20 -8.23 11.34
C MET A 141 -46.72 -9.31 12.29
N GLY A 142 -46.90 -8.93 13.56
CA GLY A 142 -47.71 -9.64 14.55
C GLY A 142 -48.86 -8.76 14.98
#